data_AF-A0A2N6DCR5-F1
#
_entry.id   AF-A0A2N6DCR5-F1
#
_cell.length_a   1.000
_cell.length_b   1.000
_cell.length_c   1.000
_cell.angle_alpha   90.00
_cell.angle_beta   90.00
_cell.angle_gamma   90.00
#
_symmetry.space_group_name_H-M   'P 1'
#
loop_
_entity.id
_entity.type
_entity.pdbx_description
1 polymer ?
#
loop_
_entity_poly.entity_id
_entity_poly.type
_entity_poly.pdbx_seq_one_letter_code
_entity_poly.pdbx_strand_id
1 'polypeptide(L)'
;MSIQKSTISKLKDIKRFYHYTNLINIPTGMFVSNEYNRNVLPITISGVWEYYSDIFKAIKRAQDLNAAANIFKGAMESLFSLSEKHNGKKMGSYTRLLKGWLFDSNSTEGAVMKGWVESRFGITPYYHKDIIPDVNSEEYYEYMVEKMDMKHNKNLIFHQLDLLYTYTQVVMETFYSD
;
A
#
# COMPACT_ATOMS: atom_id res chain seq x y z
N MET A 1 10.26 38.19 -1.23
CA MET A 1 11.33 37.66 -0.35
C MET A 1 11.26 36.14 -0.46
N SER A 2 12.03 35.53 -1.38
CA SER A 2 11.99 34.08 -1.57
C SER A 2 12.70 33.41 -0.40
N ILE A 3 12.01 32.50 0.27
CA ILE A 3 12.61 31.70 1.34
C ILE A 3 13.51 30.70 0.64
N GLN A 4 14.82 30.93 0.70
CA GLN A 4 15.83 29.97 0.30
C GLN A 4 15.72 28.80 1.29
N LYS A 5 14.96 27.76 0.94
CA LYS A 5 14.83 26.56 1.77
C LYS A 5 16.19 25.88 1.79
N SER A 6 16.93 26.02 2.89
CA SER A 6 18.16 25.29 3.11
C SER A 6 17.85 23.79 3.10
N THR A 7 18.49 23.05 2.19
CA THR A 7 18.35 21.60 2.04
C THR A 7 18.49 20.93 3.41
N ILE A 8 17.42 20.25 3.84
CA ILE A 8 17.26 19.67 5.19
C ILE A 8 18.31 18.58 5.49
N SER A 9 19.05 18.10 4.49
CA SER A 9 20.01 17.01 4.62
C SER A 9 21.45 17.42 4.28
N LYS A 10 22.40 17.10 5.16
CA LYS A 10 23.86 17.19 4.90
C LYS A 10 24.38 16.03 4.04
N LEU A 11 23.55 15.02 3.77
CA LEU A 11 23.91 13.88 2.91
C LEU A 11 23.75 14.32 1.46
N LYS A 12 24.87 14.43 0.74
CA LYS A 12 24.90 14.80 -0.68
C LYS A 12 24.33 13.73 -1.62
N ASP A 13 24.12 12.51 -1.12
CA ASP A 13 23.65 11.36 -1.90
C ASP A 13 22.82 10.41 -1.01
N ILE A 14 21.56 10.78 -0.73
CA ILE A 14 20.63 9.95 0.05
C ILE A 14 20.31 8.65 -0.70
N LYS A 15 20.37 8.67 -2.04
CA LYS A 15 20.13 7.49 -2.89
C LYS A 15 20.98 6.28 -2.49
N ARG A 16 22.23 6.49 -2.06
CA ARG A 16 23.10 5.41 -1.56
C ARG A 16 22.58 4.73 -0.29
N PHE A 17 21.85 5.45 0.54
CA PHE A 17 21.27 4.98 1.80
C PHE A 17 19.77 4.68 1.70
N TYR A 18 19.18 4.93 0.52
CA TYR A 18 17.80 4.63 0.25
C TYR A 18 17.67 3.12 0.01
N HIS A 19 17.23 2.41 1.03
CA HIS A 19 16.95 0.99 0.95
C HIS A 19 15.46 0.80 0.61
N TYR A 20 15.21 0.17 -0.53
CA TYR A 20 13.87 -0.29 -0.88
C TYR A 20 13.42 -1.33 0.15
N THR A 21 12.45 -0.96 0.99
CA THR A 21 11.79 -1.96 1.83
C THR A 21 11.00 -2.88 0.92
N ASN A 22 11.31 -4.17 0.96
CA ASN A 22 10.65 -5.17 0.13
C ASN A 22 10.18 -6.31 1.04
N LEU A 23 8.87 -6.52 1.06
CA LEU A 23 8.18 -7.52 1.85
C LEU A 23 7.60 -8.63 0.98
N ILE A 24 7.89 -8.66 -0.33
CA ILE A 24 7.35 -9.67 -1.25
C ILE A 24 8.31 -10.82 -1.53
N ASN A 25 9.49 -10.83 -0.89
CA ASN A 25 10.55 -11.84 -1.07
C ASN A 25 11.04 -12.01 -2.53
N ILE A 26 10.74 -11.05 -3.40
CA ILE A 26 11.21 -10.99 -4.79
C ILE A 26 11.97 -9.68 -4.94
N PRO A 27 13.26 -9.68 -5.33
CA PRO A 27 14.01 -8.45 -5.50
C PRO A 27 13.27 -7.46 -6.41
N THR A 28 13.15 -6.19 -6.00
CA THR A 28 12.37 -5.19 -6.74
C THR A 28 12.79 -5.08 -8.21
N GLY A 29 14.09 -5.07 -8.49
CA GLY A 29 14.60 -5.04 -9.86
C GLY A 29 14.19 -6.26 -10.70
N MET A 30 14.03 -7.43 -10.07
CA MET A 30 13.47 -8.62 -10.72
C MET A 30 11.96 -8.46 -10.92
N PHE A 31 11.22 -8.01 -9.90
CA PHE A 31 9.76 -7.83 -9.97
C PHE A 31 9.32 -6.89 -11.11
N VAL A 32 10.06 -5.80 -11.34
CA VAL A 32 9.75 -4.83 -12.40
C VAL A 32 10.37 -5.19 -13.76
N SER A 33 10.97 -6.38 -13.90
CA SER A 33 11.65 -6.80 -15.12
C SER A 33 10.71 -7.48 -16.12
N ASN A 34 11.15 -7.52 -17.39
CA ASN A 34 10.49 -8.34 -18.42
C ASN A 34 10.50 -9.84 -18.04
N GLU A 35 11.59 -10.33 -17.44
CA GLU A 35 11.69 -11.75 -17.10
C GLU A 35 10.66 -12.21 -16.07
N TYR A 36 10.26 -11.33 -15.15
CA TYR A 36 9.15 -11.61 -14.25
C TYR A 36 7.82 -11.73 -15.01
N ASN A 37 7.55 -10.86 -15.98
CA ASN A 37 6.35 -10.96 -16.82
C ASN A 37 6.31 -12.26 -17.65
N ARG A 38 7.48 -12.84 -17.97
CA ARG A 38 7.58 -14.12 -18.70
C ARG A 38 7.45 -15.34 -17.79
N ASN A 39 7.83 -15.22 -16.51
CA ASN A 39 7.79 -16.28 -15.52
C ASN A 39 7.24 -15.73 -14.19
N VAL A 40 5.92 -15.54 -14.14
CA VAL A 40 5.25 -14.91 -13.00
C VAL A 40 5.35 -15.82 -11.78
N LEU A 41 5.96 -15.30 -10.71
CA LEU A 41 5.96 -15.94 -9.39
C LEU A 41 4.83 -15.35 -8.54
N PRO A 42 4.10 -16.17 -7.76
CA PRO A 42 3.11 -15.67 -6.82
C PRO A 42 3.72 -14.64 -5.87
N ILE A 43 3.07 -13.48 -5.76
CA ILE A 43 3.52 -12.39 -4.90
C ILE A 43 2.76 -12.49 -3.58
N THR A 44 3.48 -12.81 -2.51
CA THR A 44 2.95 -12.84 -1.15
C THR A 44 3.60 -11.74 -0.33
N ILE A 45 2.81 -11.04 0.51
CA ILE A 45 3.37 -10.06 1.45
C ILE A 45 3.74 -10.80 2.73
N SER A 46 5.01 -10.76 3.10
CA SER A 46 5.58 -11.40 4.29
C SER A 46 4.81 -11.03 5.56
N GLY A 47 4.45 -12.04 6.34
CA GLY A 47 3.76 -11.92 7.62
C GLY A 47 2.24 -11.91 7.51
N VAL A 48 1.66 -11.54 6.36
CA VAL A 48 0.19 -11.39 6.27
C VAL A 48 -0.51 -12.74 6.43
N TRP A 49 0.02 -13.78 5.79
CA TRP A 49 -0.56 -15.12 5.91
C TRP A 49 -0.40 -15.64 7.35
N GLU A 50 0.80 -15.49 7.91
CA GLU A 50 1.16 -15.97 9.24
C GLU A 50 0.26 -15.36 10.33
N TYR A 51 -0.05 -14.06 10.25
CA TYR A 51 -0.90 -13.38 11.23
C TYR A 51 -2.40 -13.60 11.00
N TYR A 52 -2.85 -13.75 9.75
CA TYR A 52 -4.28 -13.71 9.39
C TYR A 52 -4.79 -14.98 8.72
N SER A 53 -4.06 -16.08 8.90
CA SER A 53 -4.33 -17.39 8.31
C SER A 53 -5.78 -17.85 8.37
N ASP A 54 -6.43 -17.69 9.51
CA ASP A 54 -7.78 -18.20 9.74
C ASP A 54 -8.84 -17.45 8.92
N ILE A 55 -8.63 -16.15 8.67
CA ILE A 55 -9.47 -15.35 7.78
C ILE A 55 -9.39 -15.92 6.35
N PHE A 56 -8.17 -16.17 5.86
CA PHE A 56 -7.97 -16.71 4.51
C PHE A 56 -8.46 -18.15 4.36
N LYS A 57 -8.26 -19.01 5.38
CA LYS A 57 -8.85 -20.35 5.40
C LYS A 57 -10.38 -20.30 5.36
N ALA A 58 -11.00 -19.35 6.07
CA ALA A 58 -12.45 -19.17 6.04
C ALA A 58 -12.92 -18.70 4.66
N ILE A 59 -12.20 -17.78 4.02
CA ILE A 59 -12.48 -17.33 2.64
C ILE A 59 -12.37 -18.48 1.64
N LYS A 60 -11.32 -19.31 1.72
CA LYS A 60 -11.14 -20.47 0.83
C LYS A 60 -12.26 -21.52 0.96
N ARG A 61 -12.99 -21.52 2.09
CA ARG A 61 -14.14 -22.42 2.35
C ARG A 61 -15.50 -21.74 2.11
N ALA A 62 -15.52 -20.48 1.70
CA ALA A 62 -16.75 -19.76 1.46
C ALA A 62 -17.50 -20.36 0.26
N GLN A 63 -18.83 -20.36 0.33
CA GLN A 63 -19.68 -20.96 -0.70
C GLN A 63 -19.60 -20.21 -2.04
N ASP A 64 -19.47 -18.88 -1.98
CA ASP A 64 -19.41 -18.01 -3.14
C ASP A 64 -18.62 -16.73 -2.83
N LEU A 65 -18.44 -15.90 -3.86
CA LEU A 65 -17.72 -14.63 -3.78
C LEU A 65 -18.35 -13.64 -2.79
N ASN A 66 -19.69 -13.63 -2.66
CA ASN A 66 -20.38 -12.73 -1.75
C ASN A 66 -20.14 -13.14 -0.28
N ALA A 67 -20.18 -14.43 0.01
CA ALA A 67 -19.86 -14.99 1.31
C ALA A 67 -18.39 -14.68 1.68
N ALA A 68 -17.45 -14.86 0.76
CA ALA A 68 -16.04 -14.49 0.93
C ALA A 68 -15.88 -12.98 1.24
N ALA A 69 -16.58 -12.12 0.50
CA ALA A 69 -16.56 -10.67 0.72
C ALA A 69 -17.12 -10.28 2.09
N ASN A 70 -18.17 -10.95 2.57
CA ASN A 70 -18.73 -10.70 3.90
C ASN A 70 -17.78 -11.12 5.02
N ILE A 71 -17.12 -12.27 4.89
CA ILE A 71 -16.08 -12.72 5.83
C ILE A 71 -14.96 -11.67 5.91
N PHE A 72 -14.46 -11.23 4.75
CA PHE A 72 -13.40 -10.23 4.70
C PHE A 72 -13.82 -8.89 5.32
N LYS A 73 -15.01 -8.37 4.97
CA LYS A 73 -15.52 -7.12 5.55
C LYS A 73 -15.68 -7.22 7.07
N GLY A 74 -16.19 -8.34 7.58
CA GLY A 74 -16.31 -8.59 9.02
C GLY A 74 -14.95 -8.61 9.72
N ALA A 75 -13.95 -9.27 9.13
CA ALA A 75 -12.58 -9.28 9.66
C ALA A 75 -11.96 -7.88 9.68
N MET A 76 -12.09 -7.12 8.59
CA MET A 76 -11.58 -5.74 8.49
C MET A 76 -12.24 -4.81 9.52
N GLU A 77 -13.54 -4.96 9.73
CA GLU A 77 -14.26 -4.22 10.77
C GLU A 77 -13.74 -4.57 12.17
N SER A 78 -13.61 -5.86 12.47
CA SER A 78 -13.14 -6.32 13.79
C SER A 78 -11.69 -5.95 14.11
N LEU A 79 -10.80 -5.93 13.11
CA LEU A 79 -9.38 -5.67 13.32
C LEU A 79 -9.05 -4.17 13.42
N PHE A 80 -9.83 -3.32 12.75
CA PHE A 80 -9.49 -1.90 12.57
C PHE A 80 -10.60 -0.94 13.01
N SER A 81 -11.69 -1.43 13.60
CA SER A 81 -12.81 -0.63 14.11
C SER A 81 -13.32 0.40 13.07
N LEU A 82 -13.52 -0.04 11.83
CA LEU A 82 -13.75 0.87 10.69
C LEU A 82 -15.07 1.66 10.78
N SER A 83 -16.07 1.14 11.49
CA SER A 83 -17.35 1.79 11.76
C SER A 83 -17.31 2.73 12.97
N GLU A 84 -16.31 2.59 13.85
CA GLU A 84 -16.20 3.41 15.03
C GLU A 84 -15.80 4.86 14.71
N LYS A 85 -16.22 5.76 15.60
CA LYS A 85 -15.86 7.17 15.55
C LYS A 85 -15.09 7.53 16.82
N HIS A 86 -13.90 8.09 16.65
CA HIS A 86 -13.13 8.68 17.73
C HIS A 86 -13.24 10.20 17.62
N ASN A 87 -13.70 10.86 18.69
CA ASN A 87 -13.97 12.31 18.70
C ASN A 87 -14.86 12.77 17.52
N GLY A 88 -15.91 12.00 17.22
CA GLY A 88 -16.85 12.29 16.13
C GLY A 88 -16.32 12.05 14.71
N LYS A 89 -15.04 11.66 14.55
CA LYS A 89 -14.40 11.41 13.25
C LYS A 89 -14.30 9.91 12.99
N LYS A 90 -14.68 9.48 11.79
CA LYS A 90 -14.48 8.10 11.34
C LYS A 90 -12.99 7.71 11.35
N MET A 91 -12.73 6.45 11.65
CA MET A 91 -11.40 5.86 11.55
C MET A 91 -10.87 5.87 10.12
N GLY A 92 -9.54 5.78 9.99
CA GLY A 92 -8.90 5.62 8.68
C GLY A 92 -9.34 4.29 8.08
N SER A 93 -9.84 4.30 6.85
CA SER A 93 -10.33 3.10 6.17
C SER A 93 -9.75 3.00 4.78
N TYR A 94 -9.30 1.80 4.42
CA TYR A 94 -8.86 1.46 3.06
C TYR A 94 -9.90 1.87 2.01
N THR A 95 -11.20 1.73 2.30
CA THR A 95 -12.26 2.12 1.36
C THR A 95 -12.26 3.62 1.05
N ARG A 96 -11.98 4.46 2.05
CA ARG A 96 -11.86 5.91 1.86
C ARG A 96 -10.60 6.24 1.08
N LEU A 97 -9.49 5.59 1.42
CA LEU A 97 -8.22 5.76 0.73
C LEU A 97 -8.36 5.42 -0.76
N LEU A 98 -8.92 4.26 -1.08
CA LEU A 98 -9.14 3.81 -2.45
C LEU A 98 -10.06 4.75 -3.23
N LYS A 99 -11.11 5.28 -2.60
CA LYS A 99 -11.99 6.28 -3.24
C LYS A 99 -11.26 7.58 -3.56
N GLY A 100 -10.44 8.09 -2.64
CA GLY A 100 -9.62 9.28 -2.88
C GLY A 100 -8.63 9.07 -4.02
N TRP A 101 -7.92 7.93 -3.99
CA TRP A 101 -7.00 7.54 -5.06
C TRP A 101 -7.69 7.36 -6.43
N LEU A 102 -8.88 6.75 -6.47
CA LEU A 102 -9.66 6.57 -7.69
C LEU A 102 -10.10 7.90 -8.30
N PHE A 103 -10.44 8.89 -7.46
CA PHE A 103 -10.85 10.22 -7.92
C PHE A 103 -9.65 11.03 -8.43
N ASP A 104 -8.53 10.99 -7.70
CA ASP A 104 -7.29 11.64 -8.11
C ASP A 104 -6.08 10.84 -7.58
N SER A 105 -5.31 10.25 -8.50
CA SER A 105 -4.11 9.49 -8.15
C SER A 105 -2.94 10.37 -7.64
N ASN A 106 -3.05 11.70 -7.79
CA ASN A 106 -2.15 12.70 -7.24
C ASN A 106 -2.69 13.33 -5.96
N SER A 107 -3.82 12.88 -5.42
CA SER A 107 -4.28 13.28 -4.09
C SER A 107 -3.34 12.78 -2.99
N THR A 108 -3.54 13.29 -1.77
CA THR A 108 -2.86 12.79 -0.57
C THR A 108 -3.14 11.30 -0.33
N GLU A 109 -4.37 10.83 -0.57
CA GLU A 109 -4.68 9.40 -0.56
C GLU A 109 -3.88 8.61 -1.61
N GLY A 110 -3.70 9.18 -2.81
CA GLY A 110 -2.83 8.61 -3.84
C GLY A 110 -1.36 8.57 -3.42
N ALA A 111 -0.87 9.58 -2.70
CA ALA A 111 0.49 9.57 -2.14
C ALA A 111 0.67 8.44 -1.12
N VAL A 112 -0.30 8.27 -0.21
CA VAL A 112 -0.31 7.17 0.78
C VAL A 112 -0.36 5.81 0.09
N MET A 113 -1.17 5.64 -0.96
CA MET A 113 -1.24 4.39 -1.74
C MET A 113 0.11 4.06 -2.41
N LYS A 114 0.74 5.05 -3.07
CA LYS A 114 2.11 4.92 -3.61
C LYS A 114 3.10 4.56 -2.50
N GLY A 115 2.94 5.13 -1.31
CA GLY A 115 3.78 4.83 -0.15
C GLY A 115 3.67 3.39 0.34
N TRP A 116 2.47 2.81 0.28
CA TRP A 116 2.28 1.38 0.55
C TRP A 116 3.01 0.52 -0.50
N VAL A 117 2.88 0.87 -1.78
CA VAL A 117 3.57 0.16 -2.88
C VAL A 117 5.09 0.23 -2.70
N GLU A 118 5.61 1.42 -2.42
CA GLU A 118 7.02 1.66 -2.14
C GLU A 118 7.51 0.83 -0.95
N SER A 119 6.71 0.73 0.12
CA SER A 119 7.08 -0.02 1.32
C SER A 119 7.03 -1.55 1.18
N ARG A 120 6.17 -2.10 0.32
CA ARG A 120 5.96 -3.55 0.20
C ARG A 120 6.70 -4.14 -0.99
N PHE A 121 6.66 -3.45 -2.12
CA PHE A 121 7.21 -3.92 -3.40
C PHE A 121 8.57 -3.28 -3.71
N GLY A 122 8.97 -2.26 -2.94
CA GLY A 122 10.19 -1.50 -3.16
C GLY A 122 10.16 -0.61 -4.40
N ILE A 123 8.98 -0.31 -4.96
CA ILE A 123 8.87 0.52 -6.17
C ILE A 123 8.74 1.98 -5.75
N THR A 124 9.75 2.80 -6.05
CA THR A 124 9.67 4.26 -5.90
C THR A 124 8.75 4.86 -6.96
N PRO A 125 7.93 5.87 -6.61
CA PRO A 125 7.07 6.52 -7.60
C PRO A 125 7.89 7.34 -8.60
N TYR A 126 7.53 7.23 -9.87
CA TYR A 126 8.08 8.09 -10.94
C TYR A 126 7.30 9.40 -11.11
N TYR A 127 6.10 9.51 -10.54
CA TYR A 127 5.24 10.68 -10.70
C TYR A 127 4.28 10.88 -9.52
N HIS A 128 4.19 12.11 -9.03
CA HIS A 128 3.14 12.58 -8.14
C HIS A 128 3.06 14.11 -8.25
N LYS A 129 2.03 14.62 -8.95
CA LYS A 129 1.85 16.04 -9.34
C LYS A 129 2.92 16.59 -10.29
N ASP A 130 4.14 16.09 -10.19
CA ASP A 130 5.24 16.31 -11.14
C ASP A 130 6.06 15.01 -11.29
N ILE A 131 6.97 15.00 -12.27
CA ILE A 131 7.93 13.92 -12.50
C ILE A 131 8.89 13.87 -11.32
N ILE A 132 9.11 12.66 -10.79
CA ILE A 132 10.06 12.42 -9.70
C ILE A 132 11.32 11.80 -10.32
N PRO A 133 12.39 12.59 -10.56
CA PRO A 133 13.61 12.08 -11.20
C PRO A 133 14.40 11.15 -10.27
N ASP A 134 14.42 11.42 -8.97
CA ASP A 134 15.13 10.63 -7.98
C ASP A 134 14.68 10.91 -6.54
N VAL A 135 15.08 10.05 -5.60
CA VAL A 135 14.70 10.15 -4.18
C VAL A 135 15.30 11.35 -3.42
N ASN A 136 16.27 12.07 -4.01
CA ASN A 136 16.81 13.31 -3.46
C ASN A 136 16.10 14.56 -4.00
N SER A 137 15.17 14.41 -4.93
CA SER A 137 14.53 15.54 -5.62
C SER A 137 13.51 16.26 -4.74
N GLU A 138 13.19 17.52 -5.07
CA GLU A 138 12.16 18.27 -4.35
C GLU A 138 10.78 17.63 -4.54
N GLU A 139 10.51 17.09 -5.72
CA GLU A 139 9.27 16.40 -6.08
C GLU A 139 9.08 15.12 -5.25
N TYR A 140 10.16 14.36 -5.00
CA TYR A 140 10.10 13.22 -4.07
C TYR A 140 9.81 13.67 -2.63
N TYR A 141 10.40 14.79 -2.19
CA TYR A 141 10.12 15.35 -0.87
C TYR A 141 8.66 15.80 -0.73
N GLU A 142 8.10 16.49 -1.73
CA GLU A 142 6.70 16.92 -1.74
C GLU A 142 5.74 15.71 -1.69
N TYR A 143 6.01 14.69 -2.51
CA TYR A 143 5.33 13.40 -2.42
C TYR A 143 5.41 12.79 -1.01
N MET A 144 6.61 12.79 -0.40
CA MET A 144 6.82 12.20 0.91
C MET A 144 6.03 12.92 2.00
N VAL A 145 5.92 14.25 1.93
CA VAL A 145 5.11 15.05 2.86
C VAL A 145 3.64 14.61 2.82
N GLU A 146 3.08 14.39 1.63
CA GLU A 146 1.71 13.90 1.49
C GLU A 146 1.54 12.44 1.89
N LYS A 147 2.51 11.58 1.56
CA LYS A 147 2.54 10.18 2.03
C LYS A 147 2.50 10.09 3.56
N MET A 148 3.12 11.04 4.26
CA MET A 148 3.18 11.08 5.72
C MET A 148 2.01 11.83 6.36
N ASP A 149 1.01 12.27 5.58
CA ASP A 149 -0.15 12.97 6.13
C ASP A 149 -0.93 12.08 7.11
N MET A 150 -0.93 12.48 8.38
CA MET A 150 -1.50 11.69 9.47
C MET A 150 -3.03 11.53 9.39
N LYS A 151 -3.74 12.31 8.55
CA LYS A 151 -5.19 12.15 8.42
C LYS A 151 -5.52 10.91 7.59
N HIS A 152 -4.68 10.62 6.60
CA HIS A 152 -4.86 9.51 5.66
C HIS A 152 -3.94 8.31 6.00
N ASN A 153 -2.79 8.56 6.62
CA ASN A 153 -1.86 7.55 7.13
C ASN A 153 -2.05 7.28 8.64
N LYS A 154 -3.21 6.72 8.98
CA LYS A 154 -3.59 6.36 10.36
C LYS A 154 -4.37 5.05 10.38
N ASN A 155 -4.63 4.53 11.57
CA ASN A 155 -5.39 3.30 11.77
C ASN A 155 -4.78 2.10 11.02
N LEU A 156 -3.44 1.99 11.05
CA LEU A 156 -2.71 0.90 10.41
C LEU A 156 -3.04 0.73 8.92
N ILE A 157 -3.17 1.84 8.17
CA ILE A 157 -3.67 1.82 6.79
C ILE A 157 -2.88 0.88 5.86
N PHE A 158 -1.57 0.73 6.06
CA PHE A 158 -0.77 -0.21 5.28
C PHE A 158 -1.12 -1.68 5.59
N HIS A 159 -1.41 -2.03 6.85
CA HIS A 159 -1.90 -3.37 7.19
C HIS A 159 -3.28 -3.64 6.60
N GLN A 160 -4.14 -2.61 6.52
CA GLN A 160 -5.43 -2.74 5.84
C GLN A 160 -5.26 -3.05 4.35
N LEU A 161 -4.28 -2.41 3.68
CA LEU A 161 -3.96 -2.68 2.28
C LEU A 161 -3.28 -4.03 2.08
N ASP A 162 -2.43 -4.46 3.00
CA ASP A 162 -1.80 -5.79 2.97
C ASP A 162 -2.86 -6.91 3.01
N LEU A 163 -3.84 -6.78 3.91
CA LEU A 163 -4.98 -7.69 4.02
C LEU A 163 -5.85 -7.65 2.77
N LEU A 164 -6.15 -6.47 2.23
CA LEU A 164 -6.92 -6.33 1.00
C LEU A 164 -6.22 -6.98 -0.21
N TYR A 165 -4.92 -6.74 -0.34
CA TYR A 165 -4.11 -7.34 -1.40
C TYR A 165 -4.15 -8.86 -1.30
N THR A 166 -3.85 -9.41 -0.11
CA THR A 166 -3.81 -10.86 0.11
C THR A 166 -5.19 -11.50 -0.04
N TYR A 167 -6.26 -10.82 0.42
CA TYR A 167 -7.64 -11.22 0.18
C TYR A 167 -7.94 -11.34 -1.32
N THR A 168 -7.51 -10.34 -2.11
CA THR A 168 -7.72 -10.35 -3.56
C THR A 168 -7.01 -11.54 -4.20
N GLN A 169 -5.75 -11.81 -3.83
CA GLN A 169 -5.02 -12.99 -4.33
C GLN A 169 -5.74 -14.30 -3.99
N VAL A 170 -6.18 -14.46 -2.74
CA VAL A 170 -6.91 -15.66 -2.28
C VAL A 170 -8.24 -15.82 -3.02
N VAL A 171 -8.97 -14.73 -3.25
CA VAL A 171 -10.23 -14.76 -4.01
C VAL A 171 -9.99 -15.16 -5.46
N MET A 172 -8.98 -14.60 -6.12
CA MET A 172 -8.62 -14.97 -7.49
C MET A 172 -8.27 -16.46 -7.58
N GLU A 173 -7.44 -16.96 -6.66
CA GLU A 173 -7.08 -18.38 -6.58
C GLU A 173 -8.29 -19.28 -6.26
N THR A 174 -9.25 -18.83 -5.45
CA THR A 174 -10.37 -19.69 -5.01
C THR A 174 -11.49 -19.75 -6.05
N PHE A 175 -11.80 -18.63 -6.69
CA PHE A 175 -13.01 -18.48 -7.50
C PHE A 175 -12.76 -18.28 -9.00
N TYR A 176 -11.50 -18.10 -9.41
CA TYR A 176 -11.12 -17.80 -10.80
C TYR A 176 -9.90 -18.59 -11.28
N SER A 177 -9.70 -19.82 -10.76
CA SER A 177 -8.57 -20.71 -11.11
C SER A 177 -8.69 -21.41 -12.48
N ASP A 178 -9.41 -20.82 -13.42
CA ASP A 178 -9.56 -21.34 -14.79
C ASP A 178 -8.36 -20.99 -15.68
#